data_AF-A0A810KVK0-F1
#
_entry.id   AF-A0A810KVK0-F1
#
_cell.length_a   1.000
_cell.length_b   1.000
_cell.length_c   1.000
_cell.angle_alpha   90.00
_cell.angle_beta   90.00
_cell.angle_gamma   90.00
#
_symmetry.space_group_name_H-M   'P 1'
#
loop_
_entity.id
_entity.type
_entity.pdbx_description
1 polymer ?
#
loop_
_entity_poly.entity_id
_entity_poly.type
_entity_poly.pdbx_seq_one_letter_code
_entity_poly.pdbx_strand_id
1 'polypeptide(L)'
;MVALVVCLLLVVGGAGLSGYLLYHAARDDDRGWPASWHTAAFTVSGDDSTRVDAGRLLALLAGTGTRYEVHGDRIVLAVPPARAAALPRLRSLMPVRTELSVRPVLDVTSPSPGCTPGDPPACDRSGQRYRLGPPVLSGREVTGVRTGTDPETGWSVTVRFSAAGQRAISDATSRYAGQQWAIVMAGAVLSAPEVPGPVSGPLQVSDGSDLGQMRRIAAAFRLGRHPVTIRAA
;
A
#
# COMPACT_ATOMS: atom_id res chain seq x y z
N MET A 1 79.77 -8.94 -36.82
CA MET A 1 78.99 -9.86 -37.66
C MET A 1 77.59 -9.92 -37.07
N VAL A 2 76.62 -9.26 -37.74
CA VAL A 2 75.15 -9.47 -37.67
C VAL A 2 74.44 -9.26 -36.31
N ALA A 3 73.24 -8.70 -36.14
CA ALA A 3 72.44 -7.63 -36.73
C ALA A 3 71.24 -7.43 -35.77
N LEU A 4 70.58 -6.25 -35.82
CA LEU A 4 69.20 -5.86 -35.44
C LEU A 4 68.27 -6.96 -34.84
N VAL A 5 67.38 -6.67 -33.87
CA VAL A 5 66.10 -5.96 -34.08
C VAL A 5 65.57 -5.33 -32.78
N VAL A 6 65.01 -4.13 -32.95
CA VAL A 6 64.34 -3.19 -32.04
C VAL A 6 62.84 -3.55 -31.82
N CYS A 7 62.19 -2.89 -30.84
CA CYS A 7 60.74 -2.86 -30.50
C CYS A 7 60.28 -3.95 -29.52
N LEU A 8 59.50 -3.70 -28.45
CA LEU A 8 58.46 -2.68 -28.27
C LEU A 8 58.09 -2.51 -26.77
N LEU A 9 58.04 -1.25 -26.32
CA LEU A 9 57.19 -0.62 -25.29
C LEU A 9 56.86 -1.32 -23.94
N LEU A 10 57.31 -0.65 -22.87
CA LEU A 10 56.62 -0.34 -21.62
C LEU A 10 55.11 -0.67 -21.55
N VAL A 11 54.72 -1.50 -20.57
CA VAL A 11 53.55 -1.22 -19.71
C VAL A 11 53.90 -1.59 -18.27
N VAL A 12 54.16 -0.55 -17.48
CA VAL A 12 54.20 -0.59 -16.01
C VAL A 12 52.77 -0.62 -15.50
N GLY A 13 52.50 -1.51 -14.53
CA GLY A 13 51.57 -1.30 -13.42
C GLY A 13 50.06 -1.22 -13.72
N GLY A 14 49.26 -2.06 -13.04
CA GLY A 14 47.83 -1.77 -12.88
C GLY A 14 46.85 -2.95 -12.84
N ALA A 15 47.28 -4.19 -12.61
CA ALA A 15 46.36 -5.34 -12.62
C ALA A 15 45.88 -5.82 -11.24
N GLY A 16 45.97 -4.99 -10.19
CA GLY A 16 45.60 -5.37 -8.82
C GLY A 16 44.38 -4.66 -8.22
N LEU A 17 44.07 -3.43 -8.66
CA LEU A 17 43.03 -2.60 -8.02
C LEU A 17 41.70 -2.56 -8.80
N SER A 18 41.71 -2.83 -10.11
CA SER A 18 40.49 -2.85 -10.92
C SER A 18 39.61 -4.07 -10.61
N GLY A 19 40.24 -5.23 -10.34
CA GLY A 19 39.54 -6.42 -9.87
C GLY A 19 39.03 -6.29 -8.43
N TYR A 20 39.74 -5.58 -7.55
CA TYR A 20 39.36 -5.45 -6.14
C TYR A 20 38.14 -4.52 -5.94
N LEU A 21 38.03 -3.44 -6.71
CA LEU A 21 36.85 -2.57 -6.69
C LEU A 21 35.62 -3.22 -7.36
N LEU A 22 35.81 -4.05 -8.40
CA LEU A 22 34.72 -4.86 -8.98
C LEU A 22 34.33 -6.04 -8.07
N TYR A 23 35.28 -6.63 -7.35
CA TYR A 23 35.03 -7.74 -6.40
C TYR A 23 34.34 -7.27 -5.11
N HIS A 24 34.50 -6.01 -4.73
CA HIS A 24 33.68 -5.39 -3.68
C HIS A 24 32.37 -4.77 -4.19
N ALA A 25 32.19 -4.58 -5.50
CA ALA A 25 30.90 -4.23 -6.09
C ALA A 25 30.00 -5.45 -6.38
N ALA A 26 30.58 -6.66 -6.36
CA ALA A 26 29.89 -7.92 -6.68
C ALA A 26 29.77 -8.91 -5.49
N ARG A 27 29.94 -8.42 -4.26
CA ARG A 27 29.37 -9.05 -3.05
C ARG A 27 28.00 -8.45 -2.79
N ASP A 28 27.10 -8.65 -3.74
CA ASP A 28 25.65 -8.71 -3.49
C ASP A 28 25.41 -9.98 -2.67
N ASP A 29 25.70 -9.91 -1.37
CA ASP A 29 25.10 -10.79 -0.37
C ASP A 29 23.72 -10.19 -0.04
N ASP A 30 22.69 -10.91 -0.44
CA ASP A 30 21.27 -10.56 -0.54
C ASP A 30 20.56 -10.19 0.80
N ARG A 31 20.95 -9.10 1.49
CA ARG A 31 20.20 -8.54 2.66
C ARG A 31 20.26 -7.01 2.82
N GLY A 32 20.66 -6.27 1.78
CA GLY A 32 20.86 -4.81 1.87
C GLY A 32 20.11 -4.03 0.80
N TRP A 33 19.50 -2.90 1.18
CA TRP A 33 18.96 -1.93 0.23
C TRP A 33 20.10 -1.25 -0.55
N PRO A 34 19.89 -0.83 -1.81
CA PRO A 34 20.91 -0.05 -2.52
C PRO A 34 21.27 1.21 -1.73
N ALA A 35 22.55 1.57 -1.66
CA ALA A 35 23.03 2.68 -0.81
C ALA A 35 22.37 4.04 -1.12
N SER A 36 21.84 4.23 -2.33
CA SER A 36 21.11 5.44 -2.73
C SER A 36 19.67 5.51 -2.20
N TRP A 37 19.13 4.42 -1.66
CA TRP A 37 17.75 4.36 -1.22
C TRP A 37 17.57 5.01 0.14
N HIS A 38 16.43 5.65 0.31
CA HIS A 38 16.06 6.29 1.55
C HIS A 38 15.22 5.33 2.37
N THR A 39 15.42 5.30 3.69
CA THR A 39 14.71 4.38 4.57
C THR A 39 13.94 5.09 5.67
N ALA A 40 12.86 4.48 6.13
CA ALA A 40 12.17 4.88 7.35
C ALA A 40 11.67 3.63 8.08
N ALA A 41 11.72 3.66 9.41
CA ALA A 41 11.22 2.60 10.25
C ALA A 41 9.85 2.96 10.84
N PHE A 42 9.01 1.94 11.01
CA PHE A 42 7.70 2.02 11.65
C PHE A 42 7.56 0.86 12.64
N THR A 43 7.00 1.09 13.82
CA THR A 43 6.61 0.01 14.74
C THR A 43 5.16 -0.37 14.51
N VAL A 44 4.86 -1.66 14.49
CA VAL A 44 3.51 -2.19 14.23
C VAL A 44 3.13 -3.21 15.30
N SER A 45 2.03 -2.95 16.00
CA SER A 45 1.45 -3.91 16.95
C SER A 45 0.93 -5.17 16.24
N GLY A 46 0.63 -6.23 16.98
CA GLY A 46 0.02 -7.45 16.44
C GLY A 46 1.02 -8.57 16.15
N ASP A 47 0.61 -9.56 15.37
CA ASP A 47 1.43 -10.71 14.99
C ASP A 47 2.24 -10.48 13.70
N ASP A 48 3.07 -11.46 13.34
CA ASP A 48 3.92 -11.40 12.15
C ASP A 48 3.12 -11.27 10.86
N SER A 49 1.97 -11.96 10.76
CA SER A 49 1.13 -11.91 9.56
C SER A 49 0.56 -10.50 9.34
N THR A 50 0.17 -9.83 10.42
CA THR A 50 -0.38 -8.49 10.38
C THR A 50 0.70 -7.45 10.08
N ARG A 51 1.93 -7.67 10.58
CA ARG A 51 3.10 -6.86 10.20
C ARG A 51 3.44 -6.98 8.72
N VAL A 52 3.37 -8.18 8.15
CA VAL A 52 3.59 -8.38 6.71
C VAL A 52 2.55 -7.60 5.88
N ASP A 53 1.27 -7.66 6.26
CA ASP A 53 0.24 -6.90 5.56
C ASP A 53 0.39 -5.37 5.77
N ALA A 54 0.84 -4.93 6.95
CA ALA A 54 1.12 -3.51 7.23
C ALA A 54 2.28 -3.00 6.36
N GLY A 55 3.35 -3.78 6.24
CA GLY A 55 4.50 -3.45 5.39
C GLY A 55 4.11 -3.38 3.92
N ARG A 56 3.26 -4.31 3.45
CA ARG A 56 2.70 -4.28 2.10
C ARG A 56 1.88 -3.01 1.87
N LEU A 57 1.01 -2.62 2.81
CA LEU A 57 0.24 -1.38 2.68
C LEU A 57 1.15 -0.16 2.64
N LEU A 58 2.10 -0.03 3.57
CA LEU A 58 3.06 1.09 3.60
C LEU A 58 3.87 1.19 2.31
N ALA A 59 4.34 0.06 1.77
CA ALA A 59 5.05 0.03 0.50
C ALA A 59 4.18 0.49 -0.67
N LEU A 60 2.91 0.06 -0.71
CA LEU A 60 1.95 0.51 -1.73
C LEU A 60 1.61 2.01 -1.62
N LEU A 61 1.59 2.55 -0.40
CA LEU A 61 1.38 3.98 -0.16
C LEU A 61 2.60 4.83 -0.51
N ALA A 62 3.81 4.33 -0.26
CA ALA A 62 5.05 4.98 -0.69
C ALA A 62 5.24 4.93 -2.22
N GLY A 63 4.69 3.90 -2.85
CA GLY A 63 4.55 3.77 -4.29
C GLY A 63 5.47 2.75 -4.93
N THR A 64 5.42 2.68 -6.26
CA THR A 64 6.17 1.74 -7.10
C THR A 64 7.66 1.72 -6.79
N GLY A 65 8.24 0.52 -6.73
CA GLY A 65 9.67 0.35 -6.43
C GLY A 65 10.01 0.40 -4.94
N THR A 66 9.05 0.68 -4.05
CA THR A 66 9.26 0.57 -2.61
C THR A 66 9.42 -0.89 -2.20
N ARG A 67 10.35 -1.15 -1.29
CA ARG A 67 10.54 -2.43 -0.64
C ARG A 67 10.38 -2.29 0.87
N TYR A 68 10.12 -3.39 1.56
CA TYR A 68 10.02 -3.40 3.01
C TYR A 68 10.56 -4.70 3.60
N GLU A 69 11.04 -4.61 4.83
CA GLU A 69 11.45 -5.74 5.65
C GLU A 69 10.79 -5.66 7.02
N VAL A 70 10.47 -6.82 7.59
CA VAL A 70 9.92 -6.94 8.94
C VAL A 70 11.03 -7.44 9.86
N HIS A 71 11.31 -6.69 10.92
CA HIS A 71 12.35 -6.95 11.92
C HIS A 71 11.74 -6.88 13.32
N GLY A 72 11.31 -8.02 13.86
CA GLY A 72 10.58 -8.05 15.14
C GLY A 72 9.29 -7.25 15.03
N ASP A 73 9.10 -6.25 15.89
CA ASP A 73 7.95 -5.33 15.87
C ASP A 73 8.10 -4.15 14.89
N ARG A 74 9.24 -4.05 14.19
CA ARG A 74 9.55 -2.96 13.25
C ARG A 74 9.35 -3.39 11.81
N ILE A 75 8.98 -2.42 10.99
CA ILE A 75 8.97 -2.49 9.53
C ILE A 75 9.92 -1.41 9.03
N VAL A 76 10.93 -1.80 8.26
CA VAL A 76 11.83 -0.88 7.58
C VAL A 76 11.37 -0.75 6.15
N LEU A 77 10.95 0.45 5.76
CA LEU A 77 10.57 0.80 4.40
C LEU A 77 11.77 1.40 3.68
N ALA A 78 12.01 0.99 2.44
CA ALA A 78 13.09 1.53 1.61
C ALA A 78 12.52 1.99 0.26
N VAL A 79 12.79 3.25 -0.09
CA VAL A 79 12.28 3.88 -1.31
C VAL A 79 13.45 4.36 -2.20
N PRO A 80 13.30 4.31 -3.54
CA PRO A 80 14.28 4.90 -4.44
C PRO A 80 14.34 6.44 -4.28
N PRO A 81 15.46 7.10 -4.65
CA PRO A 81 15.62 8.55 -4.53
C PRO A 81 14.44 9.37 -5.07
N ALA A 82 13.90 8.98 -6.23
CA ALA A 82 12.76 9.65 -6.87
C ALA A 82 11.46 9.64 -6.02
N ARG A 83 11.41 8.83 -4.94
CA ARG A 83 10.27 8.69 -4.02
C ARG A 83 10.63 9.02 -2.57
N ALA A 84 11.80 9.60 -2.31
CA ALA A 84 12.23 9.95 -0.96
C ALA A 84 11.19 10.80 -0.19
N ALA A 85 10.47 11.69 -0.88
CA ALA A 85 9.41 12.53 -0.31
C ALA A 85 8.19 11.75 0.23
N ALA A 86 8.04 10.46 -0.08
CA ALA A 86 6.96 9.63 0.44
C ALA A 86 7.15 9.30 1.93
N LEU A 87 8.38 9.12 2.38
CA LEU A 87 8.69 8.77 3.77
C LEU A 87 8.26 9.84 4.79
N PRO A 88 8.61 11.13 4.63
CA PRO A 88 8.14 12.16 5.56
C PRO A 88 6.61 12.31 5.55
N ARG A 89 5.96 12.14 4.38
CA ARG A 89 4.49 12.14 4.28
C ARG A 89 3.86 10.97 5.04
N LEU A 90 4.45 9.77 4.98
CA LEU A 90 3.98 8.63 5.76
C LEU A 90 4.18 8.86 7.26
N ARG A 91 5.33 9.41 7.66
CA ARG A 91 5.61 9.73 9.07
C ARG A 91 4.63 10.76 9.62
N SER A 92 4.26 11.78 8.86
CA SER A 92 3.31 12.82 9.32
C SER A 92 1.89 12.31 9.53
N LEU A 93 1.53 11.14 8.98
CA LEU A 93 0.23 10.52 9.20
C LEU A 93 0.19 9.68 10.49
N MET A 94 1.35 9.39 11.09
CA MET A 94 1.45 8.49 12.25
C MET A 94 1.17 9.24 13.57
N PRO A 95 0.55 8.58 14.57
CA PRO A 95 0.13 7.18 14.59
C PRO A 95 -1.15 6.91 13.79
N VAL A 96 -1.21 5.76 13.12
CA VAL A 96 -2.39 5.31 12.37
C VAL A 96 -2.98 4.05 12.98
N ARG A 97 -4.29 4.03 13.17
CA ARG A 97 -5.06 2.80 13.45
C ARG A 97 -5.64 2.24 12.15
N THR A 98 -5.40 0.97 11.86
CA THR A 98 -5.86 0.32 10.62
C THR A 98 -7.27 -0.27 10.75
N GLU A 99 -8.13 0.37 11.55
CA GLU A 99 -9.54 0.02 11.61
C GLU A 99 -10.19 0.36 10.27
N LEU A 100 -10.79 -0.64 9.64
CA LEU A 100 -11.51 -0.49 8.38
C LEU A 100 -13.01 -0.51 8.64
N SER A 101 -13.74 0.35 7.92
CA SER A 101 -15.20 0.35 7.91
C SER A 101 -15.75 0.58 6.52
N VAL A 102 -16.94 0.04 6.26
CA VAL A 102 -17.76 0.38 5.07
C VAL A 102 -18.95 1.21 5.54
N ARG A 103 -19.11 2.38 4.91
CA ARG A 103 -20.06 3.41 5.34
C ARG A 103 -20.84 3.93 4.11
N PRO A 104 -22.15 4.20 4.23
CA PRO A 104 -22.87 4.86 3.14
C PRO A 104 -22.36 6.31 3.00
N VAL A 105 -22.25 6.77 1.76
CA VAL A 105 -21.96 8.17 1.45
C VAL A 105 -23.27 8.95 1.47
N LEU A 106 -23.36 9.93 2.37
CA LEU A 106 -24.53 10.80 2.52
C LEU A 106 -24.45 12.05 1.64
N ASP A 107 -23.24 12.48 1.30
CA ASP A 107 -22.99 13.62 0.42
C ASP A 107 -21.54 13.63 -0.08
N VAL A 108 -21.34 14.20 -1.27
CA VAL A 108 -20.04 14.37 -1.93
C VAL A 108 -19.85 15.87 -2.19
N THR A 109 -18.94 16.50 -1.46
CA THR A 109 -18.73 17.96 -1.56
C THR A 109 -17.53 18.27 -2.45
N SER A 110 -17.50 19.42 -3.12
CA SER A 110 -16.40 19.79 -4.01
C SER A 110 -15.01 19.60 -3.38
N PRO A 111 -14.00 19.14 -4.16
CA PRO A 111 -12.63 19.01 -3.68
C PRO A 111 -12.11 20.34 -3.11
N SER A 112 -11.49 20.30 -1.94
CA SER A 112 -10.88 21.49 -1.33
C SER A 112 -9.51 21.15 -0.75
N PRO A 113 -8.50 22.03 -0.90
CA PRO A 113 -7.20 21.85 -0.25
C PRO A 113 -7.35 21.75 1.28
N GLY A 114 -6.47 20.99 1.92
CA GLY A 114 -6.44 20.91 3.39
C GLY A 114 -7.38 19.87 3.99
N CYS A 115 -7.76 18.83 3.25
CA CYS A 115 -8.42 17.68 3.86
C CYS A 115 -7.41 16.71 4.47
N THR A 116 -7.51 16.49 5.77
CA THR A 116 -6.64 15.58 6.53
C THR A 116 -7.39 14.27 6.80
N PRO A 117 -6.79 13.09 6.53
CA PRO A 117 -7.34 11.83 6.99
C PRO A 117 -7.65 11.86 8.50
N GLY A 118 -8.89 11.53 8.87
CA GLY A 118 -9.32 11.53 10.28
C GLY A 118 -10.26 12.67 10.66
N ASP A 119 -10.23 13.80 9.95
CA ASP A 119 -11.15 14.91 10.18
C ASP A 119 -12.43 14.76 9.32
N PRO A 120 -13.63 15.02 9.86
CA PRO A 120 -14.83 15.12 9.04
C PRO A 120 -14.83 16.44 8.23
N PRO A 121 -15.26 16.44 6.96
CA PRO A 121 -15.64 15.28 6.14
C PRO A 121 -14.43 14.43 5.74
N ALA A 122 -14.63 13.10 5.69
CA ALA A 122 -13.56 12.16 5.32
C ALA A 122 -13.14 12.37 3.87
N CYS A 123 -11.87 12.14 3.54
CA CYS A 123 -11.35 12.41 2.20
C CYS A 123 -10.55 11.28 1.60
N ASP A 124 -10.55 11.23 0.28
CA ASP A 124 -9.69 10.36 -0.49
C ASP A 124 -8.34 11.01 -0.83
N ARG A 125 -7.53 10.32 -1.64
CA ARG A 125 -6.22 10.81 -2.08
C ARG A 125 -6.29 11.88 -3.19
N SER A 126 -7.44 12.06 -3.84
CA SER A 126 -7.65 13.11 -4.84
C SER A 126 -8.06 14.44 -4.18
N GLY A 127 -8.40 14.42 -2.89
CA GLY A 127 -8.93 15.57 -2.15
C GLY A 127 -10.45 15.67 -2.22
N GLN A 128 -11.12 14.67 -2.79
CA GLN A 128 -12.57 14.55 -2.77
C GLN A 128 -13.03 14.27 -1.33
N ARG A 129 -14.03 15.03 -0.87
CA ARG A 129 -14.57 14.90 0.49
C ARG A 129 -15.94 14.23 0.47
N TYR A 130 -16.18 13.45 1.51
CA TYR A 130 -17.35 12.61 1.68
C TYR A 130 -17.93 12.82 3.07
N ARG A 131 -19.22 13.13 3.12
CA ARG A 131 -20.00 13.03 4.36
C ARG A 131 -20.49 11.60 4.49
N LEU A 132 -20.11 10.93 5.57
CA LEU A 132 -20.35 9.50 5.74
C LEU A 132 -21.37 9.22 6.84
N GLY A 133 -22.27 8.26 6.57
CA GLY A 133 -23.20 7.74 7.57
C GLY A 133 -22.51 6.80 8.56
N PRO A 134 -23.24 6.17 9.48
CA PRO A 134 -22.64 5.24 10.46
C PRO A 134 -21.97 4.04 9.77
N PRO A 135 -20.96 3.41 10.38
CA PRO A 135 -20.38 2.18 9.87
C PRO A 135 -21.40 1.05 9.87
N VAL A 136 -21.61 0.46 8.70
CA VAL A 136 -22.48 -0.71 8.51
C VAL A 136 -21.69 -1.99 8.65
N LEU A 137 -20.43 -1.97 8.19
CA LEU A 137 -19.55 -3.12 8.20
C LEU A 137 -18.19 -2.74 8.76
N SER A 138 -17.64 -3.60 9.61
CA SER A 138 -16.26 -3.50 10.09
C SER A 138 -15.36 -4.44 9.28
N GLY A 139 -14.08 -4.08 9.14
CA GLY A 139 -13.06 -4.95 8.59
C GLY A 139 -12.93 -6.29 9.34
N ARG A 140 -13.35 -6.36 10.61
CA ARG A 140 -13.38 -7.61 11.41
C ARG A 140 -14.28 -8.69 10.80
N GLU A 141 -15.27 -8.29 10.02
CA GLU A 141 -16.17 -9.22 9.33
C GLU A 141 -15.56 -9.81 8.05
N VAL A 142 -14.37 -9.36 7.62
CA VAL A 142 -13.69 -9.88 6.43
C VAL A 142 -13.16 -11.28 6.70
N THR A 143 -13.53 -12.24 5.86
CA THR A 143 -13.04 -13.62 5.92
C THR A 143 -12.00 -13.91 4.84
N GLY A 144 -12.03 -13.18 3.71
CA GLY A 144 -11.04 -13.34 2.65
C GLY A 144 -11.03 -12.19 1.65
N VAL A 145 -9.86 -11.97 1.03
CA VAL A 145 -9.64 -10.87 0.07
C VAL A 145 -8.78 -11.35 -1.08
N ARG A 146 -9.28 -11.25 -2.32
CA ARG A 146 -8.57 -11.64 -3.54
C ARG A 146 -8.60 -10.52 -4.56
N THR A 147 -7.46 -10.21 -5.13
CA THR A 147 -7.36 -9.36 -6.33
C THR A 147 -7.53 -10.24 -7.56
N GLY A 148 -8.22 -9.75 -8.57
CA GLY A 148 -8.44 -10.44 -9.83
C GLY A 148 -8.64 -9.47 -10.98
N THR A 149 -9.00 -10.02 -12.13
CA THR A 149 -9.43 -9.26 -13.31
C THR A 149 -10.89 -9.55 -13.57
N ASP A 150 -11.62 -8.50 -13.91
CA ASP A 150 -12.99 -8.53 -14.36
C ASP A 150 -13.02 -8.13 -15.85
N PRO A 151 -13.63 -8.94 -16.74
CA PRO A 151 -13.60 -8.68 -18.18
C PRO A 151 -14.23 -7.35 -18.59
N GLU A 152 -15.18 -6.82 -17.82
CA GLU A 152 -15.91 -5.60 -18.15
C GLU A 152 -15.23 -4.36 -17.57
N THR A 153 -14.70 -4.48 -16.34
CA THR A 153 -14.26 -3.33 -15.55
C THR A 153 -12.74 -3.27 -15.30
N GLY A 154 -11.98 -4.30 -15.68
CA GLY A 154 -10.53 -4.31 -15.56
C GLY A 154 -10.03 -5.01 -14.30
N TRP A 155 -9.34 -4.29 -13.39
CA TRP A 155 -8.86 -4.92 -12.15
C TRP A 155 -9.93 -4.85 -11.08
N SER A 156 -10.07 -5.93 -10.30
CA SER A 156 -11.08 -6.02 -9.24
C SER A 156 -10.51 -6.61 -7.94
N VAL A 157 -11.20 -6.32 -6.84
CA VAL A 157 -11.00 -6.94 -5.53
C VAL A 157 -12.30 -7.61 -5.12
N THR A 158 -12.24 -8.91 -4.89
CA THR A 158 -13.32 -9.67 -4.28
C THR A 158 -13.08 -9.80 -2.78
N VAL A 159 -14.02 -9.32 -1.99
CA VAL A 159 -14.00 -9.38 -0.53
C VAL A 159 -15.12 -10.31 -0.05
N ARG A 160 -14.74 -11.33 0.71
CA ARG A 160 -15.67 -12.22 1.40
C ARG A 160 -15.83 -11.78 2.83
N PHE A 161 -17.06 -11.85 3.33
CA PHE A 161 -17.39 -11.54 4.70
C PHE A 161 -17.86 -12.78 5.47
N SER A 162 -17.99 -12.64 6.78
CA SER A 162 -18.68 -13.59 7.64
C SER A 162 -20.18 -13.62 7.29
N ALA A 163 -20.92 -14.61 7.80
CA ALA A 163 -22.38 -14.65 7.62
C ALA A 163 -23.08 -13.42 8.23
N ALA A 164 -22.56 -12.87 9.34
CA ALA A 164 -23.12 -11.66 9.94
C ALA A 164 -22.82 -10.42 9.08
N GLY A 165 -21.57 -10.26 8.64
CA GLY A 165 -21.17 -9.17 7.75
C GLY A 165 -21.88 -9.19 6.40
N GLN A 166 -22.08 -10.38 5.82
CA GLN A 166 -22.80 -10.54 4.56
C GLN A 166 -24.26 -10.09 4.68
N ARG A 167 -24.95 -10.44 5.77
CA ARG A 167 -26.32 -9.96 6.03
C ARG A 167 -26.34 -8.45 6.21
N ALA A 168 -25.42 -7.91 7.02
CA ALA A 168 -25.35 -6.47 7.29
C ALA A 168 -25.17 -5.65 6.00
N ILE A 169 -24.23 -6.04 5.12
CA ILE A 169 -24.03 -5.32 3.86
C ILE A 169 -25.19 -5.53 2.87
N SER A 170 -25.78 -6.72 2.81
CA SER A 170 -26.93 -7.00 1.95
C SER A 170 -28.15 -6.16 2.35
N ASP A 171 -28.49 -6.15 3.64
CA ASP A 171 -29.60 -5.35 4.18
C ASP A 171 -29.37 -3.87 3.96
N ALA A 172 -28.16 -3.38 4.21
CA ALA A 172 -27.88 -1.95 4.06
C ALA A 172 -27.89 -1.50 2.60
N THR A 173 -27.28 -2.28 1.70
CA THR A 173 -27.30 -1.98 0.26
C THR A 173 -28.69 -2.14 -0.37
N SER A 174 -29.56 -2.97 0.19
CA SER A 174 -30.97 -3.07 -0.23
C SER A 174 -31.78 -1.80 0.06
N ARG A 175 -31.45 -1.09 1.15
CA ARG A 175 -32.13 0.16 1.55
C ARG A 175 -31.61 1.37 0.78
N TYR A 176 -30.38 1.29 0.27
CA TYR A 176 -29.66 2.40 -0.37
C TYR A 176 -29.04 1.95 -1.71
N ALA A 177 -29.85 1.31 -2.57
CA ALA A 177 -29.43 0.91 -3.90
C ALA A 177 -29.09 2.13 -4.77
N GLY A 178 -28.05 2.02 -5.60
CA GLY A 178 -27.57 3.10 -6.46
C GLY A 178 -26.78 4.19 -5.73
N GLN A 179 -26.45 4.02 -4.45
CA GLN A 179 -25.64 4.98 -3.69
C GLN A 179 -24.18 4.55 -3.60
N GLN A 180 -23.31 5.52 -3.33
CA GLN A 180 -21.89 5.27 -3.06
C GLN A 180 -21.67 4.71 -1.65
N TRP A 181 -20.76 3.75 -1.55
CA TRP A 181 -20.36 3.13 -0.30
C TRP A 181 -18.87 3.30 -0.06
N ALA A 182 -18.52 4.17 0.89
CA ALA A 182 -17.14 4.48 1.21
C ALA A 182 -16.48 3.33 1.99
N ILE A 183 -15.33 2.89 1.51
CA ILE A 183 -14.39 2.02 2.21
C ILE A 183 -13.37 2.95 2.89
N VAL A 184 -13.40 2.98 4.22
CA VAL A 184 -12.61 3.92 5.02
C VAL A 184 -11.62 3.16 5.88
N MET A 185 -10.37 3.62 5.89
CA MET A 185 -9.35 3.17 6.82
C MET A 185 -8.58 4.38 7.35
N ALA A 186 -8.33 4.42 8.66
CA ALA A 186 -7.56 5.50 9.28
C ALA A 186 -8.12 6.91 8.97
N GLY A 187 -9.44 7.02 8.81
CA GLY A 187 -10.10 8.28 8.45
C GLY A 187 -9.91 8.73 6.99
N ALA A 188 -9.19 7.98 6.16
CA ALA A 188 -9.11 8.20 4.73
C ALA A 188 -10.10 7.30 3.97
N VAL A 189 -10.78 7.87 2.97
CA VAL A 189 -11.59 7.12 2.01
C VAL A 189 -10.64 6.48 0.98
N LEU A 190 -10.67 5.16 0.90
CA LEU A 190 -9.83 4.42 -0.04
C LEU A 190 -10.47 4.30 -1.42
N SER A 191 -11.79 4.11 -1.42
CA SER A 191 -12.66 4.07 -2.60
C SER A 191 -14.10 4.25 -2.13
N ALA A 192 -14.97 4.77 -3.00
CA ALA A 192 -16.39 4.97 -2.73
C ALA A 192 -17.23 4.54 -3.95
N PRO A 193 -17.21 3.25 -4.33
CA PRO A 193 -17.93 2.79 -5.50
C PRO A 193 -19.45 2.91 -5.33
N GLU A 194 -20.15 3.09 -6.42
CA GLU A 194 -21.60 2.94 -6.48
C GLU A 194 -21.99 1.47 -6.39
N VAL A 195 -22.98 1.17 -5.56
CA VAL A 195 -23.49 -0.20 -5.40
C VAL A 195 -24.90 -0.26 -5.98
N PRO A 196 -25.12 -0.93 -7.12
CA PRO A 196 -26.38 -0.83 -7.87
C PRO A 196 -27.57 -1.51 -7.18
N GLY A 197 -27.32 -2.41 -6.23
CA GLY A 197 -28.38 -3.14 -5.53
C GLY A 197 -27.86 -3.98 -4.37
N PRO A 198 -28.71 -4.86 -3.81
CA PRO A 198 -28.33 -5.69 -2.68
C PRO A 198 -27.10 -6.57 -2.98
N VAL A 199 -26.10 -6.49 -2.11
CA VAL A 199 -24.91 -7.34 -2.19
C VAL A 199 -25.25 -8.70 -1.59
N SER A 200 -25.64 -9.66 -2.43
CA SER A 200 -26.05 -11.01 -2.03
C SER A 200 -24.88 -12.00 -1.86
N GLY A 201 -23.72 -11.68 -2.44
CA GLY A 201 -22.50 -12.48 -2.37
C GLY A 201 -21.27 -11.64 -1.98
N PRO A 202 -20.05 -12.14 -2.26
CA PRO A 202 -18.83 -11.38 -2.00
C PRO A 202 -18.91 -9.99 -2.63
N LEU A 203 -18.46 -8.96 -1.90
CA LEU A 203 -18.38 -7.62 -2.44
C LEU A 203 -17.29 -7.58 -3.51
N GLN A 204 -17.67 -7.18 -4.71
CA GLN A 204 -16.74 -6.89 -5.79
C GLN A 204 -16.52 -5.38 -5.82
N VAL A 205 -15.26 -4.98 -5.65
CA VAL A 205 -14.82 -3.59 -5.81
C VAL A 205 -14.02 -3.52 -7.09
N SER A 206 -14.49 -2.73 -8.05
CA SER A 206 -13.77 -2.38 -9.27
C SER A 206 -13.68 -0.86 -9.35
N ASP A 207 -12.52 -0.36 -9.73
CA ASP A 207 -12.26 1.08 -9.87
C ASP A 207 -11.23 1.28 -11.00
N GLY A 208 -11.70 0.97 -12.21
CA GLY A 208 -10.94 1.10 -13.46
C GLY A 208 -9.72 0.17 -13.60
N SER A 209 -8.70 0.67 -14.30
CA SER A 209 -7.52 -0.07 -14.73
C SER A 209 -6.30 0.07 -13.80
N ASP A 210 -6.40 0.75 -12.64
CA ASP A 210 -5.28 0.93 -11.70
C ASP A 210 -5.11 -0.29 -10.77
N LEU A 211 -4.22 -1.21 -11.14
CA LEU A 211 -3.82 -2.34 -10.29
C LEU A 211 -3.25 -1.88 -8.92
N GLY A 212 -2.59 -0.74 -8.86
CA GLY A 212 -2.08 -0.16 -7.62
C GLY A 212 -3.22 0.19 -6.64
N GLN A 213 -4.32 0.76 -7.15
CA GLN A 213 -5.56 1.03 -6.40
C GLN A 213 -6.09 -0.26 -5.79
N MET A 214 -6.28 -1.29 -6.61
CA MET A 214 -6.84 -2.57 -6.18
C MET A 214 -5.94 -3.26 -5.15
N ARG A 215 -4.62 -3.22 -5.32
CA ARG A 215 -3.67 -3.75 -4.33
C ARG A 215 -3.76 -3.02 -2.99
N ARG A 216 -3.93 -1.70 -2.99
CA ARG A 216 -4.11 -0.90 -1.75
C ARG A 216 -5.41 -1.26 -1.04
N ILE A 217 -6.52 -1.33 -1.78
CA ILE A 217 -7.82 -1.74 -1.24
C ILE A 217 -7.74 -3.15 -0.65
N ALA A 218 -7.12 -4.09 -1.37
CA ALA A 218 -6.96 -5.45 -0.89
C ALA A 218 -6.10 -5.54 0.38
N ALA A 219 -4.98 -4.82 0.44
CA ALA A 219 -4.14 -4.74 1.64
C ALA A 219 -4.90 -4.12 2.82
N ALA A 220 -5.70 -3.08 2.57
CA ALA A 220 -6.52 -2.46 3.59
C ALA A 220 -7.57 -3.42 4.17
N PHE A 221 -8.29 -4.19 3.34
CA PHE A 221 -9.23 -5.19 3.86
C PHE A 221 -8.55 -6.29 4.68
N ARG A 222 -7.36 -6.75 4.27
CA ARG A 222 -6.59 -7.74 5.03
C ARG A 222 -6.19 -7.21 6.41
N LEU A 223 -5.66 -5.99 6.47
CA LEU A 223 -5.33 -5.31 7.73
C LEU A 223 -6.56 -4.99 8.57
N GLY A 224 -7.67 -4.63 7.93
CA GLY A 224 -8.94 -4.33 8.61
C GLY A 224 -9.49 -5.52 9.39
N ARG A 225 -9.15 -6.75 9.00
CA ARG A 225 -9.51 -7.98 9.72
C ARG A 225 -8.83 -8.07 11.08
N HIS A 226 -7.60 -7.56 11.19
CA HIS A 226 -6.82 -7.51 12.42
C HIS A 226 -6.26 -6.10 12.62
N PRO A 227 -7.07 -5.15 13.11
CA PRO A 227 -6.64 -3.76 13.24
C PRO A 227 -5.41 -3.63 14.12
N VAL A 228 -4.41 -2.89 13.64
CA VAL A 228 -3.15 -2.61 14.32
C VAL A 228 -2.91 -1.12 14.41
N THR A 229 -2.01 -0.73 15.30
CA THR A 229 -1.47 0.62 15.36
C THR A 229 -0.08 0.63 14.74
N ILE A 230 0.08 1.49 13.74
CA ILE A 230 1.37 1.79 13.11
C ILE A 230 1.87 3.11 13.70
N ARG A 231 3.14 3.18 14.11
CA ARG A 231 3.79 4.40 14.58
C ARG A 231 5.09 4.63 13.82
N ALA A 232 5.45 5.89 13.60
CA ALA A 232 6.80 6.22 13.14
C ALA A 232 7.82 5.89 14.25
N ALA A 233 8.95 5.34 13.84
CA ALA A 233 10.01 4.89 14.74
C ALA A 233 11.34 5.63 14.50
#